data_AF-A0A6M2F0V3-F1
#
_entry.id   AF-A0A6M2F0V3-F1
#
_cell.length_a   1.000
_cell.length_b   1.000
_cell.length_c   1.000
_cell.angle_alpha   90.00
_cell.angle_beta   90.00
_cell.angle_gamma   90.00
#
_symmetry.space_group_name_H-M   'P 1'
#
loop_
_entity.id
_entity.type
_entity.pdbx_description
1 polymer ?
#
loop_
_entity_poly.entity_id
_entity_poly.type
_entity_poly.pdbx_seq_one_letter_code
_entity_poly.pdbx_strand_id
1 'polypeptide(L)'
;MDPYKYRPSSAFSTPYWTTNSGAPVWNNNSSLTVGSRGPILLEDYHLVEKLANFDRERIPERVVHARGASAKGFFEVTHDISGLTCADFLRAPGVQTPVIVRFSTVIHERGSPETLRDPRGFAVKFYTREGNFDLVGNNFPVFFIRDGMKFPDMVHALKPNPKSHIQENWRILDFFSHHPESLHMFSFLFDDLGVPQDYRHMEGSGVNTYMLINKAGKAHYVKFHWKPTCGVKCLLEDEAVKVGGTNHSHATQDLYDSIAAGNYPEWKLFIQTIDPDHEDRFDFDPLDVTKTWPEDILPLQPVGRLVLNKNIDNFFAENEQLAFCPAIVVPGVYYSDDKLLQTRIFSYADTQRHRLGPNYLQLPANAPKCAHHNNHHEGFMNFMHRDEEVLSLSLSLYTHYFNRKLSYFTFCLIGSFLSSSSMLRLFLCPFAFAFNFCSDQLSSCILQVNYFPSRYDPVRHAESFPIPPAVCSGKREKVSFFPLLSYFFGSTAKTKLSSVLVCVSLGFLLRFSEP
;
A
#
# COMPACT_ATOMS: atom_id res chain seq x y z
N MET A 1 -52.84 1.41 -0.92
CA MET A 1 -52.03 2.56 -1.34
C MET A 1 -50.59 2.11 -1.33
N ASP A 2 -49.90 2.16 -2.46
CA ASP A 2 -48.47 1.86 -2.50
C ASP A 2 -47.71 2.97 -1.75
N PRO A 3 -47.09 2.67 -0.59
CA PRO A 3 -46.36 3.67 0.21
C PRO A 3 -45.13 4.22 -0.50
N TYR A 4 -44.76 3.64 -1.66
CA TYR A 4 -43.62 4.04 -2.46
C TYR A 4 -43.97 4.89 -3.67
N LYS A 5 -45.27 5.07 -3.96
CA LYS A 5 -45.79 5.90 -5.05
C LYS A 5 -45.35 7.38 -4.96
N TYR A 6 -45.09 7.87 -3.75
CA TYR A 6 -44.59 9.23 -3.49
C TYR A 6 -43.28 9.19 -2.68
N ARG A 7 -42.39 8.24 -2.97
CA ARG A 7 -41.05 8.26 -2.37
C ARG A 7 -40.34 9.57 -2.76
N PRO A 8 -39.82 10.34 -1.78
CA PRO A 8 -38.94 11.46 -2.07
C PRO A 8 -37.73 11.01 -2.91
N SER A 9 -37.15 11.95 -3.67
CA SER A 9 -36.02 11.74 -4.56
C SER A 9 -34.88 10.92 -3.92
N SER A 10 -34.28 10.01 -4.68
CA SER A 10 -33.04 9.32 -4.31
C SER A 10 -31.77 10.10 -4.71
N ALA A 11 -31.91 11.36 -5.12
CA ALA A 11 -30.78 12.20 -5.49
C ALA A 11 -29.97 12.62 -4.25
N PHE A 12 -28.64 12.53 -4.36
CA PHE A 12 -27.69 12.88 -3.30
C PHE A 12 -27.30 14.38 -3.31
N SER A 13 -27.93 15.20 -4.15
CA SER A 13 -27.64 16.64 -4.23
C SER A 13 -28.90 17.48 -4.15
N THR A 14 -28.94 18.42 -3.21
CA THR A 14 -30.01 19.42 -3.04
C THR A 14 -29.45 20.82 -3.27
N PRO A 15 -30.28 21.80 -3.70
CA PRO A 15 -29.83 23.19 -3.88
C PRO A 15 -29.68 23.97 -2.56
N TYR A 16 -29.98 23.33 -1.42
CA TYR A 16 -29.89 23.90 -0.07
C TYR A 16 -29.14 22.94 0.86
N TRP A 17 -28.63 23.46 1.97
CA TRP A 17 -27.92 22.69 3.00
C TRP A 17 -28.86 21.71 3.71
N THR A 18 -28.35 20.52 4.01
CA THR A 18 -29.05 19.52 4.82
C THR A 18 -28.14 18.96 5.90
N THR A 19 -28.75 18.39 6.94
CA THR A 19 -28.07 17.50 7.88
C THR A 19 -27.72 16.16 7.20
N ASN A 20 -26.94 15.31 7.86
CA ASN A 20 -26.63 13.95 7.38
C ASN A 20 -27.87 13.05 7.32
N SER A 21 -28.89 13.35 8.13
CA SER A 21 -30.21 12.69 8.08
C SER A 21 -31.12 13.23 6.97
N GLY A 22 -30.66 14.21 6.19
CA GLY A 22 -31.38 14.80 5.06
C GLY A 22 -32.37 15.90 5.44
N ALA A 23 -32.38 16.37 6.68
CA ALA A 23 -33.27 17.47 7.10
C ALA A 23 -32.74 18.82 6.57
N PRO A 24 -33.58 19.69 6.00
CA PRO A 24 -33.15 21.01 5.54
C PRO A 24 -32.59 21.88 6.67
N VAL A 25 -31.48 22.57 6.41
CA VAL A 25 -30.83 23.49 7.35
C VAL A 25 -31.27 24.93 7.04
N TRP A 26 -31.97 25.54 7.98
CA TRP A 26 -32.47 26.91 7.85
C TRP A 26 -31.38 27.99 7.96
N ASN A 27 -30.40 27.79 8.85
CA ASN A 27 -29.31 28.72 9.11
C ASN A 27 -27.99 27.97 9.27
N ASN A 28 -26.96 28.35 8.51
CA ASN A 28 -25.61 27.79 8.58
C ASN A 28 -24.53 28.85 8.94
N ASN A 29 -24.96 30.06 9.31
CA ASN A 29 -24.11 31.20 9.63
C ASN A 29 -24.06 31.51 11.13
N SER A 30 -25.16 31.27 11.86
CA SER A 30 -25.26 31.57 13.29
C SER A 30 -25.80 30.38 14.07
N SER A 31 -25.21 30.15 15.24
CA SER A 31 -25.71 29.17 16.22
C SER A 31 -27.00 29.65 16.90
N LEU A 32 -27.78 28.69 17.39
CA LEU A 32 -28.94 28.96 18.24
C LEU A 32 -28.49 29.42 19.64
N THR A 33 -29.00 30.57 20.09
CA THR A 33 -28.55 31.25 21.33
C THR A 33 -29.72 31.81 22.15
N VAL A 34 -29.50 32.03 23.46
CA VAL A 34 -30.46 32.73 24.33
C VAL A 34 -30.36 34.26 24.14
N GLY A 35 -31.08 34.78 23.15
CA GLY A 35 -30.98 36.19 22.75
C GLY A 35 -29.68 36.49 21.99
N SER A 36 -29.52 37.72 21.48
CA SER A 36 -28.47 38.06 20.51
C SER A 36 -27.02 37.97 21.01
N ARG A 37 -26.81 37.91 22.33
CA ARG A 37 -25.47 37.82 22.98
C ARG A 37 -25.39 36.74 24.06
N GLY A 38 -26.39 35.85 24.15
CA GLY A 38 -26.42 34.80 25.16
C GLY A 38 -25.64 33.55 24.76
N PRO A 39 -25.59 32.55 25.65
CA PRO A 39 -24.93 31.28 25.37
C PRO A 39 -25.62 30.49 24.25
N ILE A 40 -24.87 29.60 23.60
CA ILE A 40 -25.36 28.63 22.62
C ILE A 40 -26.17 27.54 23.32
N LEU A 41 -27.24 27.07 22.66
CA LEU A 41 -28.05 25.96 23.13
C LEU A 41 -27.57 24.62 22.56
N LEU A 42 -27.52 23.59 23.41
CA LEU A 42 -27.15 22.23 22.99
C LEU A 42 -28.14 21.61 22.00
N GLU A 43 -29.38 22.11 21.94
CA GLU A 43 -30.40 21.66 21.00
C GLU A 43 -30.17 22.12 19.55
N ASP A 44 -29.12 22.91 19.29
CA ASP A 44 -28.64 23.22 17.94
C ASP A 44 -28.03 21.96 17.29
N TYR A 45 -28.90 21.06 16.83
CA TYR A 45 -28.49 19.77 16.27
C TYR A 45 -27.56 19.93 15.06
N HIS A 46 -27.81 20.92 14.19
CA HIS A 46 -26.97 21.18 13.03
C HIS A 46 -25.55 21.58 13.43
N LEU A 47 -25.42 22.48 14.41
CA LEU A 47 -24.11 22.85 14.96
C LEU A 47 -23.37 21.64 15.54
N VAL A 48 -24.06 20.85 16.38
CA VAL A 48 -23.47 19.68 17.04
C VAL A 48 -23.02 18.63 16.01
N GLU A 49 -23.87 18.28 15.05
CA GLU A 49 -23.56 17.31 14.00
C GLU A 49 -22.39 17.77 13.12
N LYS A 50 -22.40 19.04 12.69
CA LYS A 50 -21.34 19.63 11.86
C LYS A 50 -19.98 19.60 12.55
N LEU A 51 -19.91 20.01 13.82
CA LEU A 51 -18.67 20.00 14.60
C LEU A 51 -18.20 18.56 14.86
N ALA A 52 -19.11 17.66 15.24
CA ALA A 52 -18.77 16.27 15.51
C ALA A 52 -18.18 15.55 14.28
N ASN A 53 -18.68 15.86 13.07
CA ASN A 53 -18.10 15.35 11.82
C ASN A 53 -16.74 15.98 11.52
N PHE A 54 -16.61 17.31 11.67
CA PHE A 54 -15.34 18.02 11.47
C PHE A 54 -14.21 17.44 12.35
N ASP A 55 -14.51 17.20 13.64
CA ASP A 55 -13.57 16.65 14.61
C ASP A 55 -13.06 15.25 14.24
N ARG A 56 -13.72 14.55 13.31
CA ARG A 56 -13.42 13.16 12.88
C ARG A 56 -12.98 13.06 11.43
N GLU A 57 -12.66 14.17 10.77
CA GLU A 57 -12.18 14.16 9.38
C GLU A 57 -10.81 13.49 9.21
N ARG A 58 -9.97 13.47 10.25
CA ARG A 58 -8.60 12.97 10.17
C ARG A 58 -8.55 11.47 10.47
N ILE A 59 -7.97 10.74 9.53
CA ILE A 59 -7.51 9.36 9.72
C ILE A 59 -5.98 9.35 9.90
N PRO A 60 -5.40 8.27 10.49
CA PRO A 60 -3.96 8.10 10.52
C PRO A 60 -3.37 8.22 9.11
N GLU A 61 -2.24 8.93 8.98
CA GLU A 61 -1.48 8.89 7.72
C GLU A 61 -0.80 7.53 7.55
N ARG A 62 -0.21 7.30 6.38
CA ARG A 62 0.65 6.13 6.17
C ARG A 62 1.89 6.27 7.05
N VAL A 63 2.31 5.17 7.69
CA VAL A 63 3.50 5.14 8.56
C VAL A 63 4.77 5.57 7.83
N VAL A 64 4.86 5.25 6.55
CA VAL A 64 5.84 5.71 5.55
C VAL A 64 5.10 6.13 4.29
N HIS A 65 5.70 7.00 3.48
CA HIS A 65 5.08 7.54 2.27
C HIS A 65 3.80 8.35 2.51
N ALA A 66 3.77 9.10 3.62
CA ALA A 66 2.62 9.92 4.01
C ALA A 66 2.34 11.03 2.99
N ARG A 67 3.36 11.79 2.60
CA ARG A 67 3.27 12.83 1.57
C ARG A 67 3.25 12.22 0.17
N GLY A 68 2.27 12.59 -0.66
CA GLY A 68 2.18 12.09 -2.03
C GLY A 68 0.92 12.51 -2.78
N ALA A 69 0.91 12.24 -4.09
CA ALA A 69 -0.15 12.60 -5.03
C ALA A 69 -0.56 11.42 -5.91
N SER A 70 -1.83 11.39 -6.32
CA SER A 70 -2.38 10.34 -7.19
C SER A 70 -2.93 10.90 -8.50
N ALA A 71 -2.87 10.08 -9.54
CA ALA A 71 -3.54 10.32 -10.81
C ALA A 71 -4.07 9.01 -11.41
N LYS A 72 -5.09 9.12 -12.26
CA LYS A 72 -5.73 8.01 -12.96
C LYS A 72 -5.29 7.98 -14.41
N GLY A 73 -5.38 6.80 -15.02
CA GLY A 73 -5.16 6.65 -16.44
C GLY A 73 -5.32 5.22 -16.90
N PHE A 74 -4.46 4.78 -17.82
CA PHE A 74 -4.47 3.42 -18.33
C PHE A 74 -3.07 2.90 -18.59
N PHE A 75 -2.94 1.58 -18.52
CA PHE A 75 -1.81 0.83 -19.04
C PHE A 75 -2.21 0.15 -20.34
N GLU A 76 -1.38 0.26 -21.36
CA GLU A 76 -1.57 -0.37 -22.67
C GLU A 76 -0.42 -1.32 -22.98
N VAL A 77 -0.75 -2.56 -23.33
CA VAL A 77 0.23 -3.54 -23.80
C VAL A 77 0.69 -3.16 -25.20
N THR A 78 2.00 -3.15 -25.44
CA THR A 78 2.59 -2.81 -26.75
C THR A 78 3.32 -3.99 -27.37
N HIS A 79 3.80 -4.94 -26.55
CA HIS A 79 4.55 -6.11 -26.99
C HIS A 79 3.94 -7.37 -26.38
N ASP A 80 3.94 -8.46 -27.14
CA ASP A 80 3.39 -9.74 -26.68
C ASP A 80 4.40 -10.44 -25.77
N ILE A 81 3.99 -10.67 -24.52
CA ILE A 81 4.74 -11.43 -23.51
C ILE A 81 3.93 -12.62 -22.96
N SER A 82 2.90 -13.06 -23.69
CA SER A 82 2.03 -14.17 -23.29
C SER A 82 2.76 -15.52 -23.14
N GLY A 83 3.96 -15.64 -23.72
CA GLY A 83 4.87 -16.77 -23.48
C GLY A 83 5.46 -16.81 -22.08
N LEU A 84 5.50 -15.67 -21.37
CA LEU A 84 6.07 -15.52 -20.02
C LEU A 84 5.01 -15.55 -18.93
N THR A 85 3.80 -15.03 -19.21
CA THR A 85 2.72 -14.91 -18.21
C THR A 85 1.34 -15.21 -18.80
N CYS A 86 0.46 -15.79 -17.99
CA CYS A 86 -0.95 -15.95 -18.31
C CYS A 86 -1.85 -14.81 -17.81
N ALA A 87 -1.29 -13.73 -17.24
CA ALA A 87 -2.07 -12.63 -16.69
C ALA A 87 -2.96 -11.94 -17.74
N ASP A 88 -4.28 -11.87 -17.48
CA ASP A 88 -5.27 -11.39 -18.46
C ASP A 88 -4.98 -9.96 -18.96
N PHE A 89 -4.43 -9.09 -18.14
CA PHE A 89 -4.13 -7.70 -18.52
C PHE A 89 -2.94 -7.58 -19.49
N LEU A 90 -2.15 -8.65 -19.66
CA LEU A 90 -0.98 -8.75 -20.55
C LEU A 90 -1.23 -9.66 -21.77
N ARG A 91 -2.49 -10.08 -21.99
CA ARG A 91 -2.84 -11.14 -22.95
C ARG A 91 -2.53 -10.87 -24.43
N ALA A 92 -2.44 -9.61 -24.84
CA ALA A 92 -2.16 -9.22 -26.23
C ALA A 92 -1.83 -7.71 -26.33
N PRO A 93 -1.03 -7.29 -27.33
CA PRO A 93 -0.87 -5.88 -27.69
C PRO A 93 -2.20 -5.16 -27.96
N GLY A 94 -2.30 -3.89 -27.57
CA GLY A 94 -3.49 -3.05 -27.66
C GLY A 94 -4.49 -3.22 -26.51
N VAL A 95 -4.27 -4.18 -25.61
CA VAL A 95 -5.11 -4.33 -24.39
C VAL A 95 -4.85 -3.15 -23.47
N GLN A 96 -5.93 -2.43 -23.12
CA GLN A 96 -5.90 -1.33 -22.16
C GLN A 96 -6.52 -1.75 -20.83
N THR A 97 -5.83 -1.40 -19.75
CA THR A 97 -6.25 -1.67 -18.36
C THR A 97 -6.30 -0.37 -17.59
N PRO A 98 -7.44 0.01 -16.98
CA PRO A 98 -7.51 1.20 -16.14
C PRO A 98 -6.55 1.10 -14.95
N VAL A 99 -5.93 2.22 -14.58
CA VAL A 99 -5.02 2.29 -13.45
C VAL A 99 -5.26 3.51 -12.57
N ILE A 100 -4.85 3.41 -11.32
CA ILE A 100 -4.58 4.56 -10.46
C ILE A 100 -3.14 4.44 -9.93
N VAL A 101 -2.41 5.54 -9.99
CA VAL A 101 -1.01 5.63 -9.57
C VAL A 101 -0.90 6.61 -8.43
N ARG A 102 -0.08 6.28 -7.43
CA ARG A 102 0.30 7.20 -6.36
C ARG A 102 1.82 7.33 -6.29
N PHE A 103 2.26 8.57 -6.34
CA PHE A 103 3.63 8.98 -6.08
C PHE A 103 3.78 9.53 -4.67
N SER A 104 4.97 9.48 -4.10
CA SER A 104 5.20 9.94 -2.71
C SER A 104 6.67 10.14 -2.40
N THR A 105 6.98 10.95 -1.38
CA THR A 105 8.25 10.84 -0.62
C THR A 105 8.13 9.67 0.38
N VAL A 106 9.06 9.48 1.33
CA VAL A 106 9.06 8.32 2.25
C VAL A 106 8.94 8.72 3.71
N ILE A 107 9.85 9.55 4.21
CA ILE A 107 10.16 9.61 5.65
C ILE A 107 9.26 10.56 6.43
N HIS A 108 9.10 11.78 5.92
CA HIS A 108 8.41 12.85 6.64
C HIS A 108 6.89 12.79 6.44
N GLU A 109 6.18 13.48 7.31
CA GLU A 109 4.72 13.44 7.45
C GLU A 109 3.99 14.08 6.26
N ARG A 110 2.65 13.98 6.22
CA ARG A 110 1.79 14.46 5.11
C ARG A 110 2.03 15.90 4.66
N GLY A 111 2.46 16.78 5.56
CA GLY A 111 2.71 18.20 5.29
C GLY A 111 4.11 18.51 4.77
N SER A 112 5.01 17.52 4.71
CA SER A 112 6.42 17.74 4.39
C SER A 112 6.67 18.22 2.95
N PRO A 113 7.78 18.95 2.71
CA PRO A 113 8.16 19.38 1.37
C PRO A 113 8.52 18.21 0.44
N GLU A 114 8.11 18.30 -0.81
CA GLU A 114 8.40 17.29 -1.84
C GLU A 114 9.81 17.40 -2.44
N THR A 115 10.59 18.42 -2.06
CA THR A 115 11.98 18.63 -2.51
C THR A 115 13.02 17.97 -1.60
N LEU A 116 12.60 17.27 -0.55
CA LEU A 116 13.54 16.58 0.34
C LEU A 116 14.22 15.41 -0.39
N ARG A 117 15.51 15.21 -0.09
CA ARG A 117 16.27 14.05 -0.56
C ARG A 117 15.70 12.78 0.08
N ASP A 118 15.10 11.93 -0.74
CA ASP A 118 14.37 10.75 -0.31
C ASP A 118 14.12 9.85 -1.53
N PRO A 119 13.96 8.53 -1.40
CA PRO A 119 13.35 7.75 -2.47
C PRO A 119 11.95 8.30 -2.80
N ARG A 120 11.47 8.02 -4.01
CA ARG A 120 10.10 8.33 -4.39
C ARG A 120 9.31 7.05 -4.56
N GLY A 121 8.19 6.93 -3.87
CA GLY A 121 7.24 5.83 -4.10
C GLY A 121 6.60 5.95 -5.47
N PHE A 122 6.45 4.83 -6.17
CA PHE A 122 5.78 4.72 -7.46
C PHE A 122 4.87 3.48 -7.42
N ALA A 123 3.68 3.65 -6.85
CA ALA A 123 2.72 2.56 -6.69
C ALA A 123 1.65 2.60 -7.79
N VAL A 124 1.48 1.49 -8.50
CA VAL A 124 0.52 1.34 -9.61
C VAL A 124 -0.49 0.25 -9.28
N LYS A 125 -1.78 0.58 -9.30
CA LYS A 125 -2.89 -0.36 -9.17
C LYS A 125 -3.54 -0.54 -10.53
N PHE A 126 -3.56 -1.77 -11.01
CA PHE A 126 -4.22 -2.19 -12.24
C PHE A 126 -5.58 -2.78 -11.90
N TYR A 127 -6.65 -2.24 -12.48
CA TYR A 127 -7.99 -2.79 -12.34
C TYR A 127 -8.24 -3.82 -13.44
N THR A 128 -7.80 -5.05 -13.23
CA THR A 128 -7.89 -6.12 -14.23
C THR A 128 -9.25 -6.84 -14.17
N ARG A 129 -9.52 -7.71 -15.15
CA ARG A 129 -10.74 -8.53 -15.17
C ARG A 129 -10.73 -9.68 -14.16
N GLU A 130 -9.55 -10.01 -13.64
CA GLU A 130 -9.33 -11.12 -12.69
C GLU A 130 -8.94 -10.64 -11.29
N GLY A 131 -9.25 -9.37 -10.98
CA GLY A 131 -8.91 -8.73 -9.71
C GLY A 131 -8.00 -7.52 -9.89
N ASN A 132 -7.68 -6.85 -8.79
CA ASN A 132 -6.66 -5.82 -8.82
C ASN A 132 -5.27 -6.46 -8.84
N PHE A 133 -4.31 -5.81 -9.49
CA PHE A 133 -2.89 -6.09 -9.34
C PHE A 133 -2.18 -4.83 -8.86
N ASP A 134 -1.40 -4.93 -7.79
CA ASP A 134 -0.66 -3.79 -7.22
C ASP A 134 0.84 -3.97 -7.39
N LEU A 135 1.44 -3.21 -8.30
CA LEU A 135 2.89 -3.09 -8.42
C LEU A 135 3.36 -1.90 -7.59
N VAL A 136 3.85 -2.19 -6.38
CA VAL A 136 4.22 -1.18 -5.38
C VAL A 136 5.72 -0.93 -5.44
N GLY A 137 6.13 -0.07 -6.36
CA GLY A 137 7.53 0.25 -6.64
C GLY A 137 8.05 1.52 -5.97
N ASN A 138 9.31 1.82 -6.26
CA ASN A 138 10.00 3.09 -5.99
C ASN A 138 10.63 3.62 -7.28
N ASN A 139 11.17 4.84 -7.27
CA ASN A 139 11.97 5.35 -8.38
C ASN A 139 13.28 4.57 -8.57
N PHE A 140 13.92 4.18 -7.46
CA PHE A 140 15.16 3.41 -7.47
C PHE A 140 14.93 1.91 -7.67
N PRO A 141 15.86 1.20 -8.33
CA PRO A 141 15.74 -0.24 -8.59
C PRO A 141 16.16 -1.15 -7.42
N VAL A 142 16.70 -0.57 -6.35
CA VAL A 142 17.22 -1.28 -5.17
C VAL A 142 16.67 -0.69 -3.88
N PHE A 143 16.95 -1.34 -2.76
CA PHE A 143 16.59 -0.88 -1.42
C PHE A 143 17.77 -0.91 -0.44
N PHE A 144 17.63 -0.25 0.71
CA PHE A 144 18.73 -0.15 1.69
C PHE A 144 19.04 -1.45 2.44
N ILE A 145 18.05 -2.32 2.60
CA ILE A 145 18.12 -3.55 3.39
C ILE A 145 17.57 -4.70 2.55
N ARG A 146 18.08 -5.91 2.80
CA ARG A 146 17.65 -7.13 2.09
C ARG A 146 16.70 -8.04 2.85
N ASP A 147 16.42 -7.72 4.12
CA ASP A 147 15.54 -8.49 4.99
C ASP A 147 14.52 -7.56 5.67
N GLY A 148 13.23 -7.90 5.57
CA GLY A 148 12.15 -7.08 6.10
C GLY A 148 12.13 -6.95 7.62
N MET A 149 12.82 -7.82 8.36
CA MET A 149 12.95 -7.71 9.82
C MET A 149 13.56 -6.37 10.25
N LYS A 150 14.48 -5.82 9.44
CA LYS A 150 15.17 -4.55 9.72
C LYS A 150 14.37 -3.31 9.30
N PHE A 151 13.24 -3.48 8.63
CA PHE A 151 12.48 -2.36 8.09
C PHE A 151 12.02 -1.36 9.16
N PRO A 152 11.45 -1.77 10.31
CA PRO A 152 11.09 -0.82 11.36
C PRO A 152 12.30 -0.07 11.94
N ASP A 153 13.41 -0.77 12.17
CA ASP A 153 14.65 -0.16 12.69
C ASP A 153 15.21 0.91 11.73
N MET A 154 15.25 0.56 10.44
CA MET A 154 15.67 1.47 9.37
C MET A 154 14.78 2.71 9.30
N VAL A 155 13.46 2.53 9.33
CA VAL A 155 12.50 3.65 9.31
C VAL A 155 12.66 4.52 10.56
N HIS A 156 12.85 3.93 11.74
CA HIS A 156 13.09 4.70 12.96
C HIS A 156 14.38 5.52 12.89
N ALA A 157 15.46 4.97 12.31
CA ALA A 157 16.73 5.66 12.13
C ALA A 157 16.59 6.86 11.17
N LEU A 158 15.82 6.68 10.09
CA LEU A 158 15.57 7.70 9.08
C LEU A 158 14.57 8.79 9.54
N LYS A 159 13.55 8.44 10.32
CA LYS A 159 12.54 9.40 10.83
C LYS A 159 13.10 10.37 11.87
N PRO A 160 12.41 11.49 12.13
CA PRO A 160 12.77 12.41 13.20
C PRO A 160 13.04 11.72 14.54
N ASN A 161 14.06 12.19 15.26
CA ASN A 161 14.45 11.65 16.56
C ASN A 161 13.27 11.75 17.55
N PRO A 162 12.92 10.68 18.28
CA PRO A 162 11.76 10.69 19.19
C PRO A 162 11.86 11.72 20.33
N LYS A 163 13.08 12.21 20.64
CA LYS A 163 13.30 13.24 21.68
C LYS A 163 13.18 14.66 21.14
N SER A 164 13.80 14.96 20.00
CA SER A 164 13.87 16.31 19.44
C SER A 164 12.83 16.57 18.36
N HIS A 165 12.22 15.51 17.81
CA HIS A 165 11.38 15.54 16.63
C HIS A 165 12.06 16.19 15.42
N ILE A 166 13.39 16.07 15.34
CA ILE A 166 14.22 16.57 14.24
C ILE A 166 14.93 15.38 13.60
N GLN A 167 15.00 15.34 12.28
CA GLN A 167 15.79 14.34 11.57
C GLN A 167 17.29 14.63 11.77
N GLU A 168 18.05 13.62 12.16
CA GLU A 168 19.45 13.78 12.56
C GLU A 168 20.32 12.78 11.80
N ASN A 169 21.21 13.27 10.93
CA ASN A 169 22.05 12.44 10.06
C ASN A 169 22.90 11.43 10.80
N TRP A 170 23.33 11.72 12.04
CA TRP A 170 24.13 10.77 12.82
C TRP A 170 23.35 9.49 13.15
N ARG A 171 22.03 9.53 13.32
CA ARG A 171 21.19 8.33 13.56
C ARG A 171 21.08 7.45 12.32
N ILE A 172 20.96 8.10 11.17
CA ILE A 172 20.96 7.46 9.85
C ILE A 172 22.29 6.73 9.66
N LEU A 173 23.40 7.46 9.80
CA LEU A 173 24.74 6.91 9.61
C LEU A 173 25.09 5.84 10.64
N ASP A 174 24.67 5.99 11.91
CA ASP A 174 24.88 4.97 12.95
C ASP A 174 24.24 3.64 12.55
N PHE A 175 22.95 3.64 12.20
CA PHE A 175 22.26 2.42 11.76
C PHE A 175 22.92 1.79 10.52
N PHE A 176 23.17 2.59 9.49
CA PHE A 176 23.67 2.06 8.22
C PHE A 176 25.17 1.71 8.23
N SER A 177 25.96 2.24 9.15
CA SER A 177 27.36 1.81 9.35
C SER A 177 27.48 0.34 9.76
N HIS A 178 26.40 -0.24 10.32
CA HIS A 178 26.31 -1.65 10.68
C HIS A 178 25.66 -2.52 9.59
N HIS A 179 25.20 -1.92 8.49
CA HIS A 179 24.46 -2.59 7.40
C HIS A 179 25.08 -2.19 6.04
N PRO A 180 26.27 -2.73 5.71
CA PRO A 180 27.00 -2.35 4.50
C PRO A 180 26.26 -2.70 3.20
N GLU A 181 25.24 -3.56 3.25
CA GLU A 181 24.35 -3.83 2.11
C GLU A 181 23.60 -2.59 1.60
N SER A 182 23.49 -1.55 2.42
CA SER A 182 22.83 -0.28 2.08
C SER A 182 23.60 0.60 1.12
N LEU A 183 24.90 0.35 0.91
CA LEU A 183 25.79 1.24 0.15
C LEU A 183 25.31 1.45 -1.30
N HIS A 184 24.79 0.42 -1.95
CA HIS A 184 24.29 0.55 -3.33
C HIS A 184 23.09 1.51 -3.41
N MET A 185 22.18 1.44 -2.45
CA MET A 185 21.06 2.37 -2.35
C MET A 185 21.51 3.79 -2.02
N PHE A 186 22.54 3.95 -1.18
CA PHE A 186 23.11 5.26 -0.91
C PHE A 186 23.73 5.93 -2.14
N SER A 187 24.34 5.15 -3.04
CA SER A 187 24.81 5.69 -4.32
C SER A 187 23.68 6.32 -5.12
N PHE A 188 22.48 5.72 -5.15
CA PHE A 188 21.30 6.33 -5.77
C PHE A 188 20.74 7.52 -4.97
N LEU A 189 20.68 7.39 -3.64
CA LEU A 189 20.08 8.43 -2.78
C LEU A 189 20.89 9.73 -2.79
N PHE A 190 22.22 9.64 -2.81
CA PHE A 190 23.10 10.82 -2.79
C PHE A 190 23.51 11.31 -4.18
N ASP A 191 23.17 10.57 -5.24
CA ASP A 191 23.17 11.08 -6.61
C ASP A 191 22.05 12.13 -6.82
N ASP A 192 22.05 12.81 -7.95
CA ASP A 192 21.01 13.78 -8.33
C ASP A 192 19.62 13.14 -8.34
N LEU A 193 19.54 11.84 -8.68
CA LEU A 193 18.29 11.06 -8.65
C LEU A 193 17.59 11.03 -7.27
N GLY A 194 18.31 11.38 -6.19
CA GLY A 194 17.77 11.55 -4.84
C GLY A 194 16.80 12.71 -4.66
N VAL A 195 16.79 13.68 -5.59
CA VAL A 195 15.87 14.82 -5.59
C VAL A 195 15.30 15.03 -6.99
N PRO A 196 14.34 14.20 -7.44
CA PRO A 196 13.68 14.41 -8.72
C PRO A 196 13.02 15.78 -8.82
N GLN A 197 12.99 16.37 -10.01
CA GLN A 197 12.36 17.67 -10.27
C GLN A 197 10.86 17.68 -9.94
N ASP A 198 10.19 16.58 -10.28
CA ASP A 198 8.78 16.33 -10.05
C ASP A 198 8.53 14.83 -10.23
N TYR A 199 7.27 14.40 -10.11
CA TYR A 199 6.91 13.00 -10.25
C TYR A 199 6.96 12.48 -11.71
N ARG A 200 6.93 13.36 -12.72
CA ARG A 200 6.87 12.95 -14.13
C ARG A 200 8.26 12.66 -14.69
N HIS A 201 9.28 13.36 -14.21
CA HIS A 201 10.66 13.22 -14.65
C HIS A 201 11.50 12.24 -13.80
N MET A 202 10.89 11.16 -13.31
CA MET A 202 11.59 10.10 -12.59
C MET A 202 11.30 8.72 -13.17
N GLU A 203 12.25 7.82 -13.01
CA GLU A 203 12.04 6.40 -13.28
C GLU A 203 11.13 5.77 -12.23
N GLY A 204 10.68 4.54 -12.52
CA GLY A 204 10.02 3.67 -11.57
C GLY A 204 10.58 2.26 -11.68
N SER A 205 10.53 1.51 -10.59
CA SER A 205 11.07 0.18 -10.49
C SER A 205 10.24 -0.66 -9.53
N GLY A 206 10.01 -1.92 -9.86
CA GLY A 206 9.36 -2.88 -8.94
C GLY A 206 10.20 -3.17 -7.69
N VAL A 207 11.51 -2.90 -7.75
CA VAL A 207 12.56 -3.23 -6.75
C VAL A 207 12.73 -4.74 -6.59
N ASN A 208 11.71 -5.39 -6.04
CA ASN A 208 11.71 -6.82 -5.79
C ASN A 208 11.68 -7.61 -7.09
N THR A 209 12.26 -8.81 -7.02
CA THR A 209 12.06 -9.83 -8.04
C THR A 209 10.68 -10.47 -7.82
N TYR A 210 9.89 -10.61 -8.87
CA TYR A 210 8.62 -11.33 -8.88
C TYR A 210 8.75 -12.59 -9.75
N MET A 211 7.67 -13.36 -9.86
CA MET A 211 7.56 -14.45 -10.82
C MET A 211 6.45 -14.18 -11.84
N LEU A 212 6.74 -14.40 -13.11
CA LEU A 212 5.73 -14.55 -14.16
C LEU A 212 5.50 -16.04 -14.42
N ILE A 213 4.24 -16.45 -14.50
CA ILE A 213 3.85 -17.84 -14.74
C ILE A 213 3.03 -17.92 -16.02
N ASN A 214 3.49 -18.66 -17.00
CA ASN A 214 2.79 -18.80 -18.28
C ASN A 214 1.67 -19.86 -18.21
N LYS A 215 0.91 -20.01 -19.31
CA LYS A 215 -0.21 -20.97 -19.38
C LYS A 215 0.21 -22.44 -19.21
N ALA A 216 1.47 -22.78 -19.46
CA ALA A 216 2.01 -24.13 -19.26
C ALA A 216 2.49 -24.37 -17.81
N GLY A 217 2.41 -23.34 -16.94
CA GLY A 217 2.90 -23.40 -15.57
C GLY A 217 4.41 -23.18 -15.44
N LYS A 218 5.12 -22.80 -16.50
CA LYS A 218 6.54 -22.43 -16.41
C LYS A 218 6.66 -21.07 -15.75
N ALA A 219 7.52 -20.98 -14.74
CA ALA A 219 7.82 -19.76 -14.04
C ALA A 219 9.10 -19.09 -14.57
N HIS A 220 9.12 -17.77 -14.53
CA HIS A 220 10.26 -16.92 -14.82
C HIS A 220 10.38 -15.85 -13.74
N TYR A 221 11.57 -15.67 -13.17
CA TYR A 221 11.82 -14.49 -12.35
C TYR A 221 11.74 -13.23 -13.21
N VAL A 222 11.22 -12.15 -12.66
CA VAL A 222 11.02 -10.88 -13.36
C VAL A 222 11.35 -9.67 -12.50
N LYS A 223 11.97 -8.65 -13.10
CA LYS A 223 12.03 -7.28 -12.57
C LYS A 223 11.28 -6.33 -13.50
N PHE A 224 10.58 -5.35 -12.92
CA PHE A 224 9.78 -4.37 -13.65
C PHE A 224 10.45 -2.99 -13.63
N HIS A 225 10.51 -2.31 -14.78
CA HIS A 225 11.18 -1.02 -14.95
C HIS A 225 10.27 -0.06 -15.72
N TRP A 226 10.05 1.13 -15.17
CA TRP A 226 9.32 2.23 -15.78
C TRP A 226 10.30 3.31 -16.23
N LYS A 227 10.33 3.60 -17.53
CA LYS A 227 11.17 4.67 -18.10
C LYS A 227 10.29 5.84 -18.55
N PRO A 228 10.48 7.06 -18.00
CA PRO A 228 9.66 8.22 -18.36
C PRO A 228 9.94 8.63 -19.80
N THR A 229 8.90 8.94 -20.57
CA THR A 229 9.07 9.39 -21.96
C THR A 229 9.56 10.83 -22.07
N CYS A 230 9.33 11.65 -21.03
CA CYS A 230 9.82 13.02 -20.92
C CYS A 230 11.27 13.13 -20.42
N GLY A 231 11.94 12.00 -20.16
CA GLY A 231 13.30 11.94 -19.63
C GLY A 231 13.36 12.16 -18.11
N VAL A 232 14.54 11.90 -17.55
CA VAL A 232 14.81 12.06 -16.12
C VAL A 232 15.37 13.45 -15.85
N LYS A 233 14.88 14.13 -14.82
CA LYS A 233 15.34 15.45 -14.38
C LYS A 233 15.31 15.55 -12.86
N CYS A 234 16.30 16.25 -12.31
CA CYS A 234 16.52 16.38 -10.88
C CYS A 234 16.75 17.84 -10.51
N LEU A 235 16.58 18.18 -9.23
CA LEU A 235 16.95 19.48 -8.67
C LEU A 235 18.33 19.41 -8.04
N LEU A 236 19.14 20.42 -8.28
CA LEU A 236 20.33 20.66 -7.48
C LEU A 236 19.94 21.13 -6.08
N GLU A 237 20.86 21.02 -5.12
CA GLU A 237 20.56 21.32 -3.70
C GLU A 237 20.05 22.75 -3.49
N ASP A 238 20.67 23.75 -4.11
CA ASP A 238 20.23 25.16 -4.04
C ASP A 238 18.84 25.37 -4.68
N GLU A 239 18.54 24.64 -5.76
CA GLU A 239 17.24 24.68 -6.41
C GLU A 239 16.17 24.03 -5.53
N ALA A 240 16.49 22.90 -4.89
CA ALA A 240 15.59 22.21 -3.98
C ALA A 240 15.21 23.08 -2.77
N VAL A 241 16.14 23.87 -2.24
CA VAL A 241 15.87 24.86 -1.19
C VAL A 241 14.93 25.96 -1.71
N LYS A 242 15.22 26.53 -2.88
CA LYS A 242 14.41 27.61 -3.45
C LYS A 242 13.00 27.16 -3.81
N VAL A 243 12.88 26.03 -4.50
CA VAL A 243 11.59 25.44 -4.90
C VAL A 243 10.81 25.02 -3.67
N GLY A 244 11.43 24.28 -2.73
CA GLY A 244 10.78 23.82 -1.51
C GLY A 244 10.32 24.95 -0.60
N GLY A 245 11.12 26.02 -0.49
CA GLY A 245 10.78 27.23 0.27
C GLY A 245 9.65 28.05 -0.36
N THR A 246 9.48 27.98 -1.68
CA THR A 246 8.41 28.68 -2.40
C THR A 246 7.13 27.86 -2.45
N ASN A 247 7.25 26.55 -2.68
CA ASN A 247 6.13 25.63 -2.82
C ASN A 247 6.53 24.23 -2.33
N HIS A 248 6.18 23.92 -1.10
CA HIS A 248 6.37 22.60 -0.51
C HIS A 248 5.59 21.48 -1.23
N SER A 249 4.65 21.84 -2.12
CA SER A 249 3.79 20.95 -2.91
C SER A 249 4.04 20.97 -4.42
N HIS A 250 5.25 21.38 -4.84
CA HIS A 250 5.58 21.58 -6.26
C HIS A 250 5.35 20.35 -7.15
N ALA A 251 5.71 19.14 -6.70
CA ALA A 251 5.59 17.92 -7.51
C ALA A 251 4.13 17.47 -7.63
N THR A 252 3.34 17.64 -6.57
CA THR A 252 1.87 17.46 -6.61
C THR A 252 1.24 18.43 -7.58
N GLN A 253 1.62 19.71 -7.52
CA GLN A 253 1.08 20.74 -8.40
C GLN A 253 1.45 20.48 -9.86
N ASP A 254 2.72 20.17 -10.16
CA ASP A 254 3.18 19.85 -11.51
C ASP A 254 2.38 18.71 -12.14
N LEU A 255 2.16 17.61 -11.41
CA LEU A 255 1.38 16.48 -11.88
C LEU A 255 -0.07 16.89 -12.21
N TYR A 256 -0.71 17.64 -11.31
CA TYR A 256 -2.08 18.08 -11.47
C TYR A 256 -2.24 19.02 -12.67
N ASP A 257 -1.40 20.05 -12.74
CA ASP A 257 -1.46 21.09 -13.77
C ASP A 257 -1.12 20.51 -15.15
N SER A 258 -0.17 19.57 -15.22
CA SER A 258 0.20 18.91 -16.48
C SER A 258 -0.94 18.08 -17.06
N ILE A 259 -1.64 17.31 -16.22
CA ILE A 259 -2.80 16.54 -16.65
C ILE A 259 -3.96 17.48 -17.05
N ALA A 260 -4.20 18.53 -16.28
CA ALA A 260 -5.23 19.52 -16.59
C ALA A 260 -4.96 20.25 -17.92
N ALA A 261 -3.69 20.48 -18.25
CA ALA A 261 -3.26 21.08 -19.51
C ALA A 261 -3.23 20.10 -20.70
N GLY A 262 -3.57 18.81 -20.51
CA GLY A 262 -3.50 17.79 -21.55
C GLY A 262 -2.08 17.27 -21.85
N ASN A 263 -1.08 17.67 -21.05
CA ASN A 263 0.30 17.17 -21.13
C ASN A 263 0.46 15.91 -20.26
N TYR A 264 -0.15 14.82 -20.70
CA TYR A 264 -0.23 13.57 -19.96
C TYR A 264 1.15 12.92 -19.79
N PRO A 265 1.63 12.70 -18.57
CA PRO A 265 2.88 11.97 -18.37
C PRO A 265 2.73 10.50 -18.77
N GLU A 266 3.78 9.98 -19.40
CA GLU A 266 3.84 8.62 -19.91
C GLU A 266 5.14 7.92 -19.48
N TRP A 267 5.03 6.64 -19.14
CA TRP A 267 6.17 5.75 -18.88
C TRP A 267 6.07 4.50 -19.75
N LYS A 268 7.20 4.03 -20.26
CA LYS A 268 7.32 2.71 -20.90
C LYS A 268 7.65 1.66 -19.86
N LEU A 269 6.93 0.55 -19.86
CA LEU A 269 7.22 -0.63 -19.05
C LEU A 269 8.19 -1.54 -19.79
N PHE A 270 9.27 -1.89 -19.10
CA PHE A 270 10.21 -2.92 -19.49
C PHE A 270 10.29 -3.99 -18.40
N ILE A 271 10.72 -5.19 -18.80
CA ILE A 271 11.04 -6.28 -17.89
C ILE A 271 12.43 -6.86 -18.17
N GLN A 272 13.06 -7.40 -17.14
CA GLN A 272 14.15 -8.36 -17.27
C GLN A 272 13.65 -9.71 -16.78
N THR A 273 14.15 -10.82 -17.33
CA THR A 273 13.70 -12.17 -16.95
C THR A 273 14.87 -13.12 -16.72
N ILE A 274 14.75 -13.95 -15.69
CA ILE A 274 15.69 -15.05 -15.40
C ILE A 274 14.89 -16.36 -15.31
N ASP A 275 15.45 -17.45 -15.85
CA ASP A 275 14.92 -18.79 -15.60
C ASP A 275 15.34 -19.21 -14.17
N PRO A 276 14.42 -19.62 -13.27
CA PRO A 276 14.78 -20.02 -11.92
C PRO A 276 15.87 -21.10 -11.85
N ASP A 277 15.97 -21.97 -12.87
CA ASP A 277 17.04 -22.97 -12.97
C ASP A 277 18.45 -22.36 -13.19
N HIS A 278 18.52 -21.05 -13.46
CA HIS A 278 19.74 -20.29 -13.68
C HIS A 278 20.11 -19.38 -12.49
N GLU A 279 19.37 -19.43 -11.37
CA GLU A 279 19.58 -18.56 -10.22
C GLU A 279 21.04 -18.56 -9.73
N ASP A 280 21.64 -19.75 -9.61
CA ASP A 280 23.02 -19.94 -9.12
C ASP A 280 24.12 -19.59 -10.16
N ARG A 281 23.76 -19.11 -11.36
CA ARG A 281 24.73 -18.82 -12.43
C ARG A 281 25.32 -17.42 -12.37
N PHE A 282 24.76 -16.54 -11.54
CA PHE A 282 25.17 -15.16 -11.42
C PHE A 282 26.11 -14.96 -10.22
N ASP A 283 26.92 -13.91 -10.26
CA ASP A 283 27.81 -13.49 -9.16
C ASP A 283 27.07 -12.67 -8.07
N PHE A 284 25.76 -12.49 -8.25
CA PHE A 284 24.84 -11.88 -7.31
C PHE A 284 23.60 -12.76 -7.11
N ASP A 285 22.95 -12.62 -5.96
CA ASP A 285 21.66 -13.24 -5.69
C ASP A 285 20.55 -12.48 -6.44
N PRO A 286 19.83 -13.10 -7.40
CA PRO A 286 18.76 -12.44 -8.14
C PRO A 286 17.57 -11.99 -7.27
N LEU A 287 17.43 -12.54 -6.06
CA LEU A 287 16.37 -12.25 -5.10
C LEU A 287 16.81 -11.21 -4.04
N ASP A 288 18.07 -10.80 -4.03
CA ASP A 288 18.57 -9.73 -3.15
C ASP A 288 18.19 -8.35 -3.70
N VAL A 289 17.25 -7.67 -3.03
CA VAL A 289 16.78 -6.31 -3.36
C VAL A 289 17.85 -5.21 -3.31
N THR A 290 19.03 -5.50 -2.76
CA THR A 290 20.16 -4.56 -2.78
C THR A 290 20.94 -4.65 -4.10
N LYS A 291 20.53 -5.54 -5.02
CA LYS A 291 21.17 -5.77 -6.32
C LYS A 291 20.28 -5.39 -7.49
N THR A 292 20.89 -4.81 -8.52
CA THR A 292 20.31 -4.68 -9.85
C THR A 292 20.69 -5.90 -10.69
N TRP A 293 19.92 -6.18 -11.74
CA TRP A 293 20.32 -7.15 -12.76
C TRP A 293 21.02 -6.38 -13.90
N PRO A 294 22.29 -6.68 -14.22
CA PRO A 294 23.03 -5.94 -15.23
C PRO A 294 22.34 -5.99 -16.61
N GLU A 295 22.07 -4.82 -17.20
CA GLU A 295 21.32 -4.71 -18.46
C GLU A 295 22.10 -5.25 -19.68
N ASP A 296 23.42 -5.35 -19.59
CA ASP A 296 24.30 -5.94 -20.61
C ASP A 296 24.22 -7.47 -20.64
N ILE A 297 23.92 -8.10 -19.51
CA ILE A 297 23.73 -9.55 -19.37
C ILE A 297 22.26 -9.93 -19.56
N LEU A 298 21.37 -9.14 -18.96
CA LEU A 298 19.93 -9.36 -18.92
C LEU A 298 19.22 -8.14 -19.53
N PRO A 299 19.10 -8.04 -20.87
CA PRO A 299 18.60 -6.84 -21.51
C PRO A 299 17.11 -6.57 -21.21
N LEU A 300 16.76 -5.28 -21.18
CA LEU A 300 15.40 -4.81 -21.02
C LEU A 300 14.52 -5.23 -22.21
N GLN A 301 13.40 -5.89 -21.90
CA GLN A 301 12.38 -6.30 -22.87
C GLN A 301 11.16 -5.39 -22.74
N PRO A 302 10.70 -4.73 -23.82
CA PRO A 302 9.53 -3.85 -23.75
C PRO A 302 8.25 -4.65 -23.53
N VAL A 303 7.30 -4.06 -22.78
CA VAL A 303 5.99 -4.68 -22.49
C VAL A 303 4.84 -3.77 -22.89
N GLY A 304 4.84 -2.53 -22.43
CA GLY A 304 3.67 -1.65 -22.52
C GLY A 304 3.99 -0.21 -22.19
N ARG A 305 2.96 0.61 -22.07
CA ARG A 305 3.05 2.00 -21.64
C ARG A 305 1.96 2.35 -20.65
N LEU A 306 2.32 3.19 -19.69
CA LEU A 306 1.45 3.77 -18.68
C LEU A 306 1.23 5.24 -19.05
N VAL A 307 -0.03 5.66 -19.16
CA VAL A 307 -0.40 7.07 -19.42
C VAL A 307 -1.33 7.54 -18.32
N LEU A 308 -1.00 8.66 -17.68
CA LEU A 308 -1.86 9.30 -16.68
C LEU A 308 -2.58 10.49 -17.30
N ASN A 309 -3.88 10.34 -17.54
CA ASN A 309 -4.68 11.30 -18.31
C ASN A 309 -5.85 11.89 -17.56
N LYS A 310 -6.02 11.57 -16.27
CA LYS A 310 -7.12 12.09 -15.47
C LYS A 310 -6.67 12.38 -14.03
N ASN A 311 -6.96 13.60 -13.57
CA ASN A 311 -6.81 13.97 -12.16
C ASN A 311 -7.87 13.26 -11.31
N ILE A 312 -7.52 12.99 -10.06
CA ILE A 312 -8.47 12.43 -9.08
C ILE A 312 -9.60 13.41 -8.80
N ASP A 313 -10.79 12.87 -8.54
CA ASP A 313 -12.00 13.67 -8.35
C ASP A 313 -12.05 14.24 -6.90
N ASN A 314 -11.48 13.52 -5.93
CA ASN A 314 -11.34 13.96 -4.54
C ASN A 314 -10.04 13.43 -3.91
N PHE A 315 -9.21 14.33 -3.37
CA PHE A 315 -7.90 13.96 -2.80
C PHE A 315 -8.01 13.00 -1.61
N PHE A 316 -8.96 13.22 -0.69
CA PHE A 316 -9.09 12.35 0.48
C PHE A 316 -9.55 10.95 0.08
N ALA A 317 -10.57 10.85 -0.77
CA ALA A 317 -11.14 9.57 -1.20
C ALA A 317 -10.22 8.76 -2.12
N GLU A 318 -9.41 9.42 -2.95
CA GLU A 318 -8.67 8.76 -4.04
C GLU A 318 -7.13 8.90 -3.93
N ASN A 319 -6.62 9.68 -2.99
CA ASN A 319 -5.20 9.69 -2.64
C ASN A 319 -4.96 9.25 -1.19
N GLU A 320 -5.63 9.87 -0.20
CA GLU A 320 -5.38 9.55 1.21
C GLU A 320 -5.86 8.12 1.56
N GLN A 321 -7.08 7.78 1.14
CA GLN A 321 -7.70 6.47 1.39
C GLN A 321 -7.25 5.36 0.43
N LEU A 322 -6.42 5.67 -0.56
CA LEU A 322 -5.91 4.70 -1.51
C LEU A 322 -4.99 3.67 -0.82
N ALA A 323 -5.14 2.39 -1.15
CA ALA A 323 -4.39 1.31 -0.55
C ALA A 323 -3.79 0.42 -1.65
N PHE A 324 -2.48 0.21 -1.56
CA PHE A 324 -1.75 -0.71 -2.43
C PHE A 324 -1.11 -1.80 -1.60
N CYS A 325 -1.13 -3.05 -2.03
CA CYS A 325 -0.51 -4.14 -1.29
C CYS A 325 0.21 -5.09 -2.25
N PRO A 326 1.52 -5.36 -2.08
CA PRO A 326 2.25 -6.33 -2.91
C PRO A 326 1.65 -7.74 -2.90
N ALA A 327 0.81 -8.10 -1.92
CA ALA A 327 0.06 -9.35 -1.87
C ALA A 327 -1.15 -9.41 -2.81
N ILE A 328 -1.54 -8.28 -3.40
CA ILE A 328 -2.66 -8.21 -4.35
C ILE A 328 -2.08 -8.47 -5.74
N VAL A 329 -2.03 -9.76 -6.08
CA VAL A 329 -1.59 -10.29 -7.39
C VAL A 329 -2.75 -10.94 -8.14
N VAL A 330 -2.54 -11.17 -9.44
CA VAL A 330 -3.49 -11.82 -10.34
C VAL A 330 -2.86 -13.10 -10.92
N PRO A 331 -3.65 -14.06 -11.42
CA PRO A 331 -3.12 -15.25 -12.08
C PRO A 331 -2.03 -14.88 -13.11
N GLY A 332 -0.92 -15.60 -13.09
CA GLY A 332 0.23 -15.35 -13.97
C GLY A 332 1.29 -14.38 -13.43
N VAL A 333 1.03 -13.72 -12.29
CA VAL A 333 2.04 -12.98 -11.51
C VAL A 333 2.07 -13.55 -10.09
N TYR A 334 3.27 -13.85 -9.58
CA TYR A 334 3.45 -14.45 -8.27
C TYR A 334 4.67 -13.89 -7.54
N TYR A 335 4.82 -14.24 -6.26
CA TYR A 335 5.91 -13.80 -5.41
C TYR A 335 7.16 -14.64 -5.65
N SER A 336 8.34 -14.04 -5.54
CA SER A 336 9.60 -14.77 -5.39
C SER A 336 9.94 -14.98 -3.91
N ASP A 337 11.06 -15.65 -3.63
CA ASP A 337 11.55 -15.89 -2.27
C ASP A 337 12.37 -14.72 -1.67
N ASP A 338 12.34 -13.56 -2.32
CA ASP A 338 12.87 -12.30 -1.79
C ASP A 338 12.29 -11.99 -0.40
N LYS A 339 13.17 -11.97 0.62
CA LYS A 339 12.81 -11.84 2.04
C LYS A 339 12.11 -10.53 2.35
N LEU A 340 12.49 -9.45 1.66
CA LEU A 340 11.83 -8.17 1.84
C LEU A 340 10.43 -8.21 1.22
N LEU A 341 10.28 -8.77 0.01
CA LEU A 341 8.97 -8.95 -0.62
C LEU A 341 8.04 -9.78 0.27
N GLN A 342 8.52 -10.91 0.79
CA GLN A 342 7.75 -11.80 1.67
C GLN A 342 7.20 -11.07 2.91
N THR A 343 7.99 -10.18 3.50
CA THR A 343 7.55 -9.36 4.64
C THR A 343 6.49 -8.32 4.23
N ARG A 344 6.63 -7.72 3.05
CA ARG A 344 5.69 -6.72 2.52
C ARG A 344 4.31 -7.30 2.22
N ILE A 345 4.23 -8.57 1.81
CA ILE A 345 2.96 -9.27 1.54
C ILE A 345 2.02 -9.20 2.77
N PHE A 346 2.57 -9.33 3.99
CA PHE A 346 1.79 -9.16 5.21
C PHE A 346 1.57 -7.68 5.58
N SER A 347 2.67 -6.91 5.66
CA SER A 347 2.69 -5.61 6.33
C SER A 347 1.70 -4.59 5.76
N TYR A 348 1.53 -4.55 4.42
CA TYR A 348 0.67 -3.56 3.77
C TYR A 348 -0.80 -3.78 4.11
N ALA A 349 -1.30 -5.01 3.99
CA ALA A 349 -2.69 -5.31 4.32
C ALA A 349 -2.98 -5.09 5.81
N ASP A 350 -2.01 -5.38 6.68
CA ASP A 350 -2.13 -5.16 8.14
C ASP A 350 -2.26 -3.66 8.48
N THR A 351 -1.31 -2.83 8.05
CA THR A 351 -1.36 -1.39 8.32
C THR A 351 -2.59 -0.72 7.70
N GLN A 352 -3.12 -1.25 6.58
CA GLN A 352 -4.35 -0.75 5.95
C GLN A 352 -5.60 -1.05 6.78
N ARG A 353 -5.69 -2.24 7.38
CA ARG A 353 -6.79 -2.57 8.31
C ARG A 353 -6.82 -1.63 9.51
N HIS A 354 -5.67 -1.25 10.03
CA HIS A 354 -5.57 -0.22 11.08
C HIS A 354 -5.95 1.17 10.58
N ARG A 355 -5.34 1.61 9.47
CA ARG A 355 -5.45 3.00 8.98
C ARG A 355 -6.81 3.35 8.41
N LEU A 356 -7.46 2.40 7.73
CA LEU A 356 -8.69 2.62 6.96
C LEU A 356 -9.87 1.78 7.46
N GLY A 357 -9.63 0.85 8.37
CA GLY A 357 -10.63 -0.10 8.86
C GLY A 357 -10.62 -1.44 8.12
N PRO A 358 -11.31 -2.46 8.67
CA PRO A 358 -11.27 -3.83 8.16
C PRO A 358 -11.83 -3.97 6.73
N ASN A 359 -12.78 -3.11 6.36
CA ASN A 359 -13.46 -3.12 5.06
C ASN A 359 -12.86 -2.14 4.03
N TYR A 360 -11.59 -1.75 4.17
CA TYR A 360 -10.95 -0.76 3.29
C TYR A 360 -10.98 -1.10 1.79
N LEU A 361 -11.08 -2.38 1.43
CA LEU A 361 -11.23 -2.84 0.04
C LEU A 361 -12.60 -2.53 -0.56
N GLN A 362 -13.60 -2.16 0.25
CA GLN A 362 -14.90 -1.70 -0.25
C GLN A 362 -14.83 -0.24 -0.72
N LEU A 363 -13.85 0.55 -0.25
CA LEU A 363 -13.68 1.94 -0.65
C LEU A 363 -13.55 2.05 -2.18
N PRO A 364 -14.22 3.01 -2.87
CA PRO A 364 -14.33 3.00 -4.33
C PRO A 364 -13.01 2.94 -5.10
N ALA A 365 -11.95 3.57 -4.58
CA ALA A 365 -10.61 3.56 -5.19
C ALA A 365 -9.81 2.26 -4.93
N ASN A 366 -10.22 1.45 -3.96
CA ASN A 366 -9.59 0.17 -3.63
C ASN A 366 -10.39 -1.02 -4.17
N ALA A 367 -11.69 -0.84 -4.37
CA ALA A 367 -12.61 -1.88 -4.82
C ALA A 367 -12.23 -2.39 -6.22
N PRO A 368 -12.16 -3.72 -6.41
CA PRO A 368 -11.89 -4.31 -7.72
C PRO A 368 -13.00 -3.95 -8.72
N LYS A 369 -12.64 -3.81 -10.00
CA LYS A 369 -13.59 -3.56 -11.09
C LYS A 369 -13.99 -4.84 -11.81
N CYS A 370 -14.10 -5.92 -11.05
CA CYS A 370 -14.52 -7.24 -11.51
C CYS A 370 -15.51 -7.87 -10.52
N ALA A 371 -16.27 -8.85 -10.99
CA ALA A 371 -17.10 -9.67 -10.12
C ALA A 371 -16.22 -10.42 -9.11
N HIS A 372 -16.67 -10.52 -7.87
CA HIS A 372 -15.99 -11.29 -6.83
C HIS A 372 -17.03 -11.83 -5.83
N HIS A 373 -16.76 -13.00 -5.28
CA HIS A 373 -17.59 -13.69 -4.31
C HIS A 373 -16.69 -14.32 -3.26
N ASN A 374 -17.02 -14.15 -1.98
CA ASN A 374 -16.24 -14.66 -0.85
C ASN A 374 -17.10 -14.80 0.40
N ASN A 375 -16.57 -15.44 1.45
CA ASN A 375 -17.25 -15.64 2.73
C ASN A 375 -16.84 -14.62 3.80
N HIS A 376 -16.51 -13.37 3.42
CA HIS A 376 -16.21 -12.30 4.39
C HIS A 376 -17.50 -11.57 4.78
N HIS A 377 -17.73 -11.41 6.08
CA HIS A 377 -18.96 -10.81 6.62
C HIS A 377 -18.66 -9.69 7.62
N GLU A 378 -19.65 -8.80 7.81
CA GLU A 378 -19.65 -7.78 8.88
C GLU A 378 -18.42 -6.83 8.84
N GLY A 379 -17.87 -6.48 10.01
CA GLY A 379 -16.81 -5.50 10.16
C GLY A 379 -17.32 -4.06 10.13
N PHE A 380 -16.53 -3.15 10.73
CA PHE A 380 -16.86 -1.73 10.79
C PHE A 380 -17.06 -1.14 9.39
N MET A 381 -18.10 -0.32 9.23
CA MET A 381 -18.48 0.34 7.97
C MET A 381 -18.65 -0.62 6.78
N ASN A 382 -19.27 -1.78 7.00
CA ASN A 382 -19.68 -2.65 5.91
C ASN A 382 -20.94 -2.11 5.22
N PHE A 383 -20.82 -1.72 3.96
CA PHE A 383 -21.94 -1.22 3.15
C PHE A 383 -22.28 -2.16 1.98
N MET A 384 -21.71 -3.37 1.96
CA MET A 384 -22.07 -4.39 0.98
C MET A 384 -23.47 -4.92 1.26
N HIS A 385 -24.33 -4.89 0.24
CA HIS A 385 -25.62 -5.57 0.30
C HIS A 385 -25.42 -7.04 -0.09
N ARG A 386 -25.64 -7.96 0.86
CA ARG A 386 -25.69 -9.40 0.61
C ARG A 386 -27.03 -9.92 1.10
N ASP A 387 -27.75 -10.56 0.19
CA ASP A 387 -29.07 -11.17 0.41
C ASP A 387 -29.01 -12.71 0.41
N GLU A 388 -27.80 -13.27 0.27
CA GLU A 388 -27.53 -14.71 0.27
C GLU A 388 -27.44 -15.30 1.69
N GLU A 389 -27.93 -16.54 1.86
CA GLU A 389 -27.72 -17.33 3.08
C GLU A 389 -26.25 -17.79 3.16
N VAL A 390 -25.62 -17.66 4.33
CA VAL A 390 -24.22 -18.02 4.53
C VAL A 390 -24.07 -19.55 4.60
N LEU A 391 -23.52 -20.15 3.53
CA LEU A 391 -23.11 -21.54 3.52
C LEU A 391 -21.65 -21.65 3.99
N SER A 392 -21.44 -22.25 5.17
CA SER A 392 -20.12 -22.41 5.81
C SER A 392 -19.18 -23.41 5.11
N LEU A 393 -19.69 -24.16 4.12
CA LEU A 393 -18.94 -25.17 3.38
C LEU A 393 -18.80 -24.76 1.92
N SER A 394 -17.55 -24.75 1.46
CA SER A 394 -17.17 -24.63 0.05
C SER A 394 -17.67 -25.84 -0.74
N LEU A 395 -18.97 -25.97 -0.98
CA LEU A 395 -19.45 -26.83 -2.04
C LEU A 395 -20.81 -26.34 -2.53
N SER A 396 -20.80 -26.03 -3.82
CA SER A 396 -21.90 -26.04 -4.78
C SER A 396 -22.67 -27.39 -4.81
N LEU A 397 -22.89 -28.06 -3.68
CA LEU A 397 -23.81 -29.19 -3.60
C LEU A 397 -25.25 -28.70 -3.72
N TYR A 398 -25.60 -27.50 -3.25
CA TYR A 398 -26.97 -27.01 -3.41
C TYR A 398 -27.28 -26.60 -4.86
N THR A 399 -26.40 -25.84 -5.52
CA THR A 399 -26.67 -25.29 -6.85
C THR A 399 -26.61 -26.32 -7.98
N HIS A 400 -25.76 -27.34 -7.85
CA HIS A 400 -25.66 -28.40 -8.87
C HIS A 400 -26.69 -29.53 -8.70
N TYR A 401 -27.09 -29.86 -7.46
CA TYR A 401 -28.08 -30.90 -7.22
C TYR A 401 -29.52 -30.43 -7.50
N PHE A 402 -29.83 -29.15 -7.24
CA PHE A 402 -31.17 -28.61 -7.52
C PHE A 402 -31.41 -28.41 -9.02
N ASN A 403 -30.42 -27.90 -9.77
CA ASN A 403 -30.54 -27.75 -11.22
C ASN A 403 -30.63 -29.08 -11.97
N ARG A 404 -29.96 -30.16 -11.50
CA ARG A 404 -30.12 -31.49 -12.09
C ARG A 404 -31.44 -32.16 -11.72
N LYS A 405 -31.97 -31.95 -10.50
CA LYS A 405 -33.26 -32.57 -10.10
C LYS A 405 -34.47 -31.92 -10.77
N LEU A 406 -34.44 -30.63 -11.11
CA LEU A 406 -35.58 -30.00 -11.82
C LEU A 406 -35.73 -30.54 -13.26
N SER A 407 -34.62 -30.81 -13.95
CA SER A 407 -34.66 -31.44 -15.28
C SER A 407 -35.11 -32.91 -15.24
N TYR A 408 -34.76 -33.66 -14.18
CA TYR A 408 -35.23 -35.05 -14.02
C TYR A 408 -36.69 -35.15 -13.54
N PHE A 409 -37.18 -34.24 -12.69
CA PHE A 409 -38.57 -34.27 -12.25
C PHE A 409 -39.55 -33.88 -13.36
N THR A 410 -39.15 -33.00 -14.27
CA THR A 410 -39.99 -32.60 -15.41
C THR A 410 -40.07 -33.70 -16.47
N PHE A 411 -39.05 -34.56 -16.59
CA PHE A 411 -39.08 -35.72 -17.49
C PHE A 411 -39.83 -36.93 -16.94
N CYS A 412 -39.82 -37.17 -15.62
CA CYS A 412 -40.53 -38.31 -15.02
C CYS A 412 -42.05 -38.11 -14.89
N LEU A 413 -42.54 -36.87 -14.73
CA LEU A 413 -43.99 -36.61 -14.61
C LEU A 413 -44.76 -36.71 -15.94
N ILE A 414 -44.07 -36.65 -17.09
CA ILE A 414 -44.67 -36.86 -18.42
C ILE A 414 -44.65 -38.35 -18.82
N GLY A 415 -43.80 -39.16 -18.17
CA GLY A 415 -43.60 -40.59 -18.51
C GLY A 415 -44.46 -41.60 -17.72
N SER A 416 -45.29 -41.18 -16.75
CA SER A 416 -46.00 -42.11 -15.85
C SER A 416 -47.53 -42.02 -15.88
N PHE A 417 -48.12 -41.38 -16.89
CA PHE A 417 -49.57 -41.38 -17.12
C PHE A 417 -50.08 -42.54 -18.00
N LEU A 418 -49.28 -43.60 -18.19
CA LEU A 418 -49.66 -44.80 -18.93
C LEU A 418 -49.29 -46.05 -18.12
N SER A 419 -50.17 -46.49 -17.22
CA SER A 419 -50.41 -47.91 -16.88
C SER A 419 -51.30 -48.06 -15.63
N SER A 420 -52.55 -48.43 -15.90
CA SER A 420 -53.54 -49.20 -15.11
C SER A 420 -53.39 -49.42 -13.59
N SER A 421 -54.45 -48.96 -12.88
CA SER A 421 -55.41 -49.75 -12.09
C SER A 421 -54.93 -50.81 -11.09
N SER A 422 -55.12 -50.56 -9.77
CA SER A 422 -56.01 -51.34 -8.84
C SER A 422 -55.52 -51.34 -7.37
N MET A 423 -56.45 -50.96 -6.47
CA MET A 423 -56.69 -51.41 -5.08
C MET A 423 -55.66 -51.29 -3.92
N LEU A 424 -56.12 -50.50 -2.92
CA LEU A 424 -56.26 -50.78 -1.48
C LEU A 424 -55.05 -50.78 -0.50
N ARG A 425 -55.02 -49.68 0.29
CA ARG A 425 -54.93 -49.55 1.77
C ARG A 425 -53.84 -50.28 2.61
N LEU A 426 -53.24 -49.44 3.47
CA LEU A 426 -53.04 -49.54 4.94
C LEU A 426 -51.64 -49.82 5.53
N PHE A 427 -51.33 -48.97 6.52
CA PHE A 427 -50.43 -49.08 7.70
C PHE A 427 -48.97 -48.57 7.68
N LEU A 428 -48.82 -47.49 8.46
CA LEU A 428 -47.71 -46.99 9.31
C LEU A 428 -46.47 -47.89 9.57
N CYS A 429 -45.29 -47.32 9.28
CA CYS A 429 -43.94 -47.49 9.88
C CYS A 429 -43.29 -48.89 9.99
N PRO A 430 -41.95 -49.00 10.13
CA PRO A 430 -40.83 -48.24 9.55
C PRO A 430 -39.89 -49.20 8.77
N PHE A 431 -39.20 -48.74 7.71
CA PHE A 431 -38.13 -49.54 7.10
C PHE A 431 -36.81 -48.77 7.10
N ALA A 432 -35.92 -49.27 7.95
CA ALA A 432 -34.50 -49.06 7.91
C ALA A 432 -33.96 -49.42 6.52
N PHE A 433 -33.21 -48.50 5.91
CA PHE A 433 -32.19 -48.87 4.94
C PHE A 433 -30.84 -48.75 5.64
N ALA A 434 -30.28 -49.91 5.94
CA ALA A 434 -28.94 -50.07 6.45
C ALA A 434 -27.93 -49.56 5.42
N PHE A 435 -27.24 -48.47 5.74
CA PHE A 435 -25.90 -48.24 5.23
C PHE A 435 -24.93 -48.78 6.27
N ASN A 436 -24.49 -50.02 6.05
CA ASN A 436 -23.24 -50.51 6.60
C ASN A 436 -22.11 -49.69 5.97
N PHE A 437 -21.65 -48.67 6.67
CA PHE A 437 -20.28 -48.21 6.52
C PHE A 437 -19.50 -48.64 7.75
N CYS A 438 -18.42 -49.36 7.49
CA CYS A 438 -17.45 -49.84 8.45
C CYS A 438 -17.02 -48.69 9.38
N SER A 439 -17.40 -48.80 10.65
CA SER A 439 -16.87 -47.98 11.73
C SER A 439 -15.49 -48.50 12.10
N ASP A 440 -14.50 -48.18 11.28
CA ASP A 440 -13.06 -48.25 11.61
C ASP A 440 -12.31 -47.43 10.56
N GLN A 441 -12.40 -46.10 10.66
CA GLN A 441 -11.46 -45.08 10.14
C GLN A 441 -12.06 -43.67 10.29
N LEU A 442 -12.35 -43.26 11.53
CA LEU A 442 -12.62 -41.86 11.87
C LEU A 442 -11.70 -41.45 13.01
N SER A 443 -10.44 -41.28 12.66
CA SER A 443 -9.44 -40.56 13.44
C SER A 443 -8.47 -39.94 12.43
N SER A 444 -8.20 -38.65 12.60
CA SER A 444 -7.29 -37.81 11.80
C SER A 444 -7.67 -37.57 10.33
N CYS A 445 -8.56 -36.61 10.09
CA CYS A 445 -8.48 -35.73 8.92
C CYS A 445 -8.34 -34.29 9.42
N ILE A 446 -7.17 -34.00 10.00
CA ILE A 446 -6.69 -32.63 10.11
C ILE A 446 -6.37 -32.21 8.67
N LEU A 447 -6.98 -31.12 8.21
CA LEU A 447 -6.63 -30.46 6.95
C LEU A 447 -5.13 -30.19 6.93
N GLN A 448 -4.38 -31.07 6.28
CA GLN A 448 -3.00 -30.84 5.94
C GLN A 448 -3.03 -29.86 4.75
N VAL A 449 -2.88 -28.58 5.06
CA VAL A 449 -2.51 -27.58 4.07
C VAL A 449 -1.20 -28.07 3.45
N ASN A 450 -1.26 -28.53 2.20
CA ASN A 450 -0.07 -28.84 1.43
C ASN A 450 0.67 -27.52 1.16
N TYR A 451 1.50 -27.10 2.12
CA TYR A 451 2.72 -26.38 1.78
C TYR A 451 3.49 -27.27 0.82
N PHE A 452 3.74 -26.79 -0.39
CA PHE A 452 4.81 -27.36 -1.21
C PHE A 452 6.05 -27.45 -0.32
N PRO A 453 6.61 -28.64 -0.05
CA PRO A 453 7.94 -28.69 0.53
C PRO A 453 8.87 -28.13 -0.52
N SER A 454 9.45 -26.95 -0.26
CA SER A 454 10.66 -26.52 -0.95
C SER A 454 11.61 -27.72 -0.98
N ARG A 455 12.07 -28.10 -2.17
CA ARG A 455 13.06 -29.19 -2.31
C ARG A 455 14.45 -28.78 -1.84
N TYR A 456 14.64 -27.56 -1.32
CA TYR A 456 15.94 -27.10 -0.85
C TYR A 456 15.80 -26.28 0.45
N ASP A 457 16.65 -26.66 1.41
CA ASP A 457 16.89 -26.11 2.74
C ASP A 457 15.83 -26.24 3.86
N PRO A 458 16.21 -26.75 5.06
CA PRO A 458 15.40 -26.59 6.26
C PRO A 458 15.29 -25.10 6.60
N VAL A 459 14.14 -24.67 7.12
CA VAL A 459 13.90 -23.29 7.56
C VAL A 459 15.04 -22.82 8.46
N ARG A 460 15.93 -21.99 7.91
CA ARG A 460 17.09 -21.44 8.60
C ARG A 460 16.96 -19.93 8.68
N HIS A 461 17.41 -19.35 9.80
CA HIS A 461 17.60 -17.92 9.86
C HIS A 461 18.54 -17.47 8.73
N ALA A 462 18.36 -16.25 8.24
CA ALA A 462 19.33 -15.64 7.33
C ALA A 462 20.74 -15.73 7.96
N GLU A 463 21.75 -16.05 7.15
CA GLU A 463 23.13 -16.10 7.64
C GLU A 463 23.50 -14.74 8.24
N SER A 464 24.06 -14.77 9.46
CA SER A 464 24.57 -13.57 10.10
C SER A 464 25.73 -13.05 9.27
N PHE A 465 25.54 -11.93 8.57
CA PHE A 465 26.67 -11.21 8.00
C PHE A 465 27.61 -10.79 9.15
N PRO A 466 28.93 -11.00 9.02
CA PRO A 466 29.86 -10.60 10.05
C PRO A 466 29.78 -9.08 10.22
N ILE A 467 29.21 -8.65 11.35
CA ILE A 467 29.37 -7.28 11.81
C ILE A 467 30.88 -7.10 12.02
N PRO A 468 31.53 -6.10 11.40
CA PRO A 468 32.95 -5.86 11.62
C PRO A 468 33.20 -5.78 13.13
N PRO A 469 34.10 -6.61 13.71
CA PRO A 469 34.39 -6.58 15.14
C PRO A 469 35.12 -5.30 15.56
N ALA A 470 35.58 -4.51 14.59
CA ALA A 470 36.13 -3.20 14.83
C ALA A 470 34.99 -2.23 15.20
N VAL A 471 34.82 -2.01 16.51
CA VAL A 471 34.23 -0.77 16.99
C VAL A 471 35.04 0.37 16.37
N CYS A 472 34.47 1.06 15.38
CA CYS A 472 35.03 2.31 14.89
C CYS A 472 34.98 3.30 16.04
N SER A 473 36.07 3.41 16.80
CA SER A 473 36.22 4.42 17.84
C SER A 473 36.43 5.78 17.19
N GLY A 474 35.33 6.42 16.79
CA GLY A 474 35.31 7.82 16.38
C GLY A 474 35.29 8.72 17.62
N LYS A 475 36.28 9.62 17.74
CA LYS A 475 36.22 10.70 18.73
C LYS A 475 35.19 11.72 18.24
N ARG A 476 34.14 11.98 19.03
CA ARG A 476 33.20 13.10 18.78
C ARG A 476 33.98 14.41 18.91
N GLU A 477 34.39 14.99 17.79
CA GLU A 477 34.73 16.41 17.76
C GLU A 477 33.46 17.20 17.44
N LYS A 478 33.01 18.02 18.40
CA LYS A 478 32.01 19.05 18.13
C LYS A 478 32.66 20.07 17.18
N VAL A 479 32.39 19.95 15.89
CA VAL A 479 32.70 21.02 14.95
C VAL A 479 31.61 22.07 15.06
N SER A 480 31.89 23.12 15.84
CA SER A 480 31.07 24.33 15.89
C SER A 480 31.25 25.08 14.57
N PHE A 481 30.24 25.05 13.69
CA PHE A 481 30.19 25.95 12.54
C PHE A 481 30.04 27.39 13.06
N PHE A 482 31.12 28.17 13.03
CA PHE A 482 31.07 29.62 13.16
C PHE A 482 30.86 30.23 11.77
N PRO A 483 29.83 31.06 11.54
CA PRO A 483 29.77 31.87 10.34
C PRO A 483 30.74 33.05 10.48
N LEU A 484 31.47 33.32 9.39
CA LEU A 484 32.22 34.55 9.17
C LEU A 484 31.32 35.78 9.39
N LEU A 485 31.62 36.57 10.43
CA LEU A 485 31.24 37.97 10.50
C LEU A 485 32.42 38.75 11.05
N SER A 486 33.19 39.30 10.12
CA SER A 486 34.22 40.29 10.39
C SER A 486 33.63 41.70 10.35
N TYR A 487 34.14 42.55 11.25
CA TYR A 487 34.05 44.02 11.33
C TYR A 487 32.83 44.67 12.00
N PHE A 488 33.00 45.16 13.24
CA PHE A 488 33.27 46.57 13.56
C PHE A 488 33.42 46.74 15.10
N PHE A 489 34.54 47.35 15.53
CA PHE A 489 34.83 48.10 16.79
C PHE A 489 34.24 47.58 18.12
N GLY A 490 34.98 47.34 19.20
CA GLY A 490 36.17 48.03 19.70
C GLY A 490 35.98 48.25 21.21
N SER A 491 37.10 48.32 21.93
CA SER A 491 37.24 49.01 23.22
C SER A 491 36.67 48.37 24.51
N THR A 492 37.60 47.74 25.23
CA THR A 492 37.94 47.97 26.65
C THR A 492 36.95 47.72 27.80
N ALA A 493 37.50 47.02 28.79
CA ALA A 493 37.49 47.32 30.24
C ALA A 493 36.53 46.54 31.16
N LYS A 494 37.21 45.71 31.97
CA LYS A 494 37.18 45.64 33.45
C LYS A 494 35.98 44.98 34.17
N THR A 495 36.39 44.13 35.13
CA THR A 495 35.80 43.87 36.48
C THR A 495 34.46 43.15 36.54
N LYS A 496 34.10 42.38 37.57
CA LYS A 496 34.72 41.58 38.66
C LYS A 496 33.52 40.76 39.23
N LEU A 497 33.80 39.68 39.96
CA LEU A 497 33.04 39.05 41.07
C LEU A 497 31.60 39.56 41.34
N SER A 498 30.56 38.76 41.64
CA SER A 498 30.40 37.62 42.56
C SER A 498 28.88 37.29 42.59
N SER A 499 28.45 36.03 42.46
CA SER A 499 27.96 35.13 43.54
C SER A 499 26.56 35.43 44.11
N VAL A 500 25.84 34.33 44.42
CA VAL A 500 24.64 34.19 45.31
C VAL A 500 23.30 34.30 44.56
N LEU A 501 22.30 33.38 44.62
CA LEU A 501 21.96 32.27 45.53
C LEU A 501 21.05 31.27 44.77
N VAL A 502 21.29 29.96 44.87
CA VAL A 502 20.27 28.91 44.65
C VAL A 502 20.24 28.09 45.93
N CYS A 503 19.11 28.14 46.64
CA CYS A 503 18.78 27.23 47.72
C CYS A 503 17.86 26.15 47.16
N VAL A 504 18.36 24.92 47.03
CA VAL A 504 17.54 23.71 47.06
C VAL A 504 18.18 22.79 48.10
N SER A 505 17.36 22.46 49.09
CA SER A 505 17.68 21.72 50.30
C SER A 505 17.78 20.20 50.05
N LEU A 506 18.91 19.66 50.52
CA LEU A 506 19.19 18.36 51.16
C LEU A 506 18.56 17.05 50.65
N GLY A 507 19.43 16.07 50.41
CA GLY A 507 19.09 14.63 50.35
C GLY A 507 20.27 13.67 50.10
N PHE A 508 21.24 13.64 51.03
CA PHE A 508 22.25 12.60 51.34
C PHE A 508 23.27 12.06 50.30
N LEU A 509 24.55 12.21 50.68
CA LEU A 509 25.78 11.59 50.17
C LEU A 509 25.99 10.18 50.75
N LEU A 510 26.57 9.26 49.96
CA LEU A 510 27.63 8.35 50.41
C LEU A 510 28.68 8.17 49.28
N ARG A 511 29.95 8.40 49.62
CA ARG A 511 31.19 8.26 48.85
C ARG A 511 31.89 6.94 49.23
N PHE A 512 32.74 6.37 48.37
CA PHE A 512 34.08 5.73 48.60
C PHE A 512 34.51 5.08 47.25
N SER A 513 35.44 5.64 46.46
CA SER A 513 36.93 5.71 46.50
C SER A 513 37.59 4.68 45.56
N GLU A 514 38.33 5.21 44.56
CA GLU A 514 39.15 4.55 43.53
C GLU A 514 40.48 3.95 44.11
N PRO A 515 41.36 3.31 43.32
CA PRO A 515 42.07 3.90 42.16
C PRO A 515 41.61 3.43 40.77
#